data_AF-A0A1V0AE16-F1
#
_entry.id   AF-A0A1V0AE16-F1
#
_cell.length_a   1.000
_cell.length_b   1.000
_cell.length_c   1.000
_cell.angle_alpha   90.00
_cell.angle_beta   90.00
_cell.angle_gamma   90.00
#
_symmetry.space_group_name_H-M   'P 1'
#
loop_
_entity.id
_entity.type
_entity.pdbx_description
1 polymer ?
#
loop_
_entity_poly.entity_id
_entity_poly.type
_entity_poly.pdbx_seq_one_letter_code
_entity_poly.pdbx_strand_id
1 'polypeptide(L)'
;MSLTMPAGLATTVPRTRWHAAVLLIRPLAKAIDWGPLALVTAFVGGLLSLTQAGQPLSGQDALLLMRVAGTLLGSAAAFALVDAMSADLGAAAVPRWVRQSLRCLLAGGAAVAIWLAAFAYALTRLPDGALFPVGDLLIEMAACLGIALAAAATAVRHAPGRQAAMAAVVVQLGLVLATILLPDQVRLWPPTCGFGYWDQAHQLWLALLPIPYAWLALALRDLRR
;
A
#
# COMPACT_ATOMS: atom_id res chain seq x y z
N MET A 1 33.68 2.16 -62.50
CA MET A 1 33.51 3.36 -61.65
C MET A 1 32.30 3.09 -60.76
N SER A 2 32.52 2.42 -59.63
CA SER A 2 31.44 1.94 -58.75
C SER A 2 31.19 2.94 -57.65
N LEU A 3 29.97 3.47 -57.59
CA LEU A 3 29.48 4.41 -56.59
C LEU A 3 29.10 3.65 -55.32
N THR A 4 29.92 3.81 -54.27
CA THR A 4 29.62 3.41 -52.90
C THR A 4 28.55 4.33 -52.31
N MET A 5 27.36 3.80 -52.04
CA MET A 5 26.32 4.52 -51.28
C MET A 5 26.71 4.62 -49.80
N PRO A 6 26.60 5.80 -49.17
CA PRO A 6 26.88 5.96 -47.76
C PRO A 6 25.76 5.32 -46.92
N ALA A 7 26.17 4.49 -45.97
CA ALA A 7 25.29 3.88 -44.97
C ALA A 7 24.55 4.97 -44.18
N GLY A 8 23.22 5.00 -44.33
CA GLY A 8 22.35 5.88 -43.56
C GLY A 8 22.48 5.59 -42.07
N LEU A 9 22.97 6.57 -41.33
CA LEU A 9 22.97 6.57 -39.86
C LEU A 9 21.51 6.57 -39.39
N ALA A 10 21.00 5.39 -39.06
CA ALA A 10 19.72 5.25 -38.38
C ALA A 10 19.80 5.93 -37.02
N THR A 11 19.32 7.17 -36.95
CA THR A 11 19.14 7.91 -35.70
C THR A 11 18.11 7.17 -34.86
N THR A 12 18.56 6.36 -33.91
CA THR A 12 17.71 5.75 -32.90
C THR A 12 17.24 6.87 -31.97
N VAL A 13 16.04 7.39 -32.25
CA VAL A 13 15.38 8.35 -31.36
C VAL A 13 15.30 7.70 -29.97
N PRO A 14 15.87 8.31 -28.92
CA PRO A 14 15.84 7.74 -27.59
C PRO A 14 14.38 7.64 -27.13
N ARG A 15 13.84 6.41 -27.13
CA ARG A 15 12.52 6.14 -26.53
C ARG A 15 12.59 6.58 -25.07
N THR A 16 11.74 7.53 -24.70
CA THR A 16 11.71 8.07 -23.35
C THR A 16 11.40 6.95 -22.35
N ARG A 17 12.16 6.89 -21.25
CA ARG A 17 12.04 5.88 -20.19
C ARG A 17 10.59 5.70 -19.67
N TRP A 18 9.79 6.77 -19.79
CA TRP A 18 8.36 6.78 -19.49
C TRP A 18 7.53 5.80 -20.33
N HIS A 19 7.75 5.74 -21.65
CA HIS A 19 7.02 4.81 -22.51
C HIS A 19 7.27 3.36 -22.12
N ALA A 20 8.53 3.02 -21.81
CA ALA A 20 8.86 1.69 -21.31
C ALA A 20 8.14 1.38 -20.00
N ALA A 21 8.06 2.33 -19.05
CA ALA A 21 7.35 2.14 -17.79
C ALA A 21 5.84 1.93 -18.00
N VAL A 22 5.19 2.72 -18.86
CA VAL A 22 3.75 2.59 -19.15
C VAL A 22 3.43 1.24 -19.80
N LEU A 23 4.27 0.79 -20.73
CA LEU A 23 4.08 -0.51 -21.40
C LEU A 23 4.17 -1.70 -20.43
N LEU A 24 4.84 -1.54 -19.28
CA LEU A 24 4.96 -2.57 -18.25
C LEU A 24 3.76 -2.65 -17.31
N ILE A 25 2.90 -1.62 -17.24
CA ILE A 25 1.79 -1.58 -16.30
C ILE A 25 0.88 -2.80 -16.47
N ARG A 26 0.46 -3.09 -17.72
CA ARG A 26 -0.46 -4.20 -17.99
C ARG A 26 0.17 -5.59 -17.71
N PRO A 27 1.40 -5.89 -18.17
CA PRO A 27 2.08 -7.13 -17.78
C PRO A 27 2.26 -7.27 -16.27
N LEU A 28 2.69 -6.21 -15.58
CA LEU A 28 2.91 -6.25 -14.14
C LEU A 28 1.60 -6.44 -13.38
N ALA A 29 0.53 -5.74 -13.77
CA ALA A 29 -0.79 -5.91 -13.19
C ALA A 29 -1.27 -7.36 -13.33
N LYS A 30 -1.07 -8.01 -14.48
CA LYS A 30 -1.42 -9.42 -14.64
C LYS A 30 -0.57 -10.38 -13.79
N ALA A 31 0.66 -9.97 -13.47
CA ALA A 31 1.60 -10.76 -12.69
C ALA A 31 1.48 -10.54 -11.16
N ILE A 32 0.60 -9.66 -10.69
CA ILE A 32 0.31 -9.48 -9.27
C ILE A 32 -0.68 -10.58 -8.83
N ASP A 33 -0.39 -11.23 -7.71
CA ASP A 33 -1.39 -12.06 -7.01
C ASP A 33 -2.42 -11.14 -6.36
N TRP A 34 -3.55 -10.92 -7.06
CA TRP A 34 -4.66 -10.11 -6.55
C TRP A 34 -5.50 -10.85 -5.49
N GLY A 35 -5.26 -12.15 -5.26
CA GLY A 35 -6.03 -12.98 -4.35
C GLY A 35 -6.14 -12.40 -2.93
N PRO A 36 -5.04 -12.02 -2.28
CA PRO A 36 -5.07 -11.40 -0.95
C PRO A 36 -5.88 -10.10 -0.89
N LEU A 37 -5.74 -9.21 -1.88
CA LEU A 37 -6.51 -7.97 -1.95
C LEU A 37 -8.00 -8.24 -2.17
N ALA A 38 -8.34 -9.18 -3.06
CA ALA A 38 -9.72 -9.58 -3.30
C ALA A 38 -10.38 -10.17 -2.05
N LEU A 39 -9.65 -11.04 -1.32
CA LEU A 39 -10.12 -11.62 -0.07
C LEU A 39 -10.38 -10.55 1.00
N VAL A 40 -9.42 -9.65 1.22
CA VAL A 40 -9.59 -8.55 2.19
C VAL A 40 -10.70 -7.60 1.75
N THR A 41 -10.86 -7.32 0.46
CA THR A 41 -11.96 -6.51 -0.07
C THR A 41 -13.31 -7.14 0.26
N ALA A 42 -13.47 -8.43 0.00
CA ALA A 42 -14.69 -9.17 0.33
C ALA A 42 -14.95 -9.18 1.85
N PHE A 43 -13.91 -9.38 2.65
CA PHE A 43 -14.00 -9.35 4.11
C PHE A 43 -14.43 -7.97 4.63
N VAL A 44 -13.77 -6.90 4.20
CA VAL A 44 -14.10 -5.51 4.60
C VAL A 44 -15.51 -5.14 4.15
N GLY A 45 -15.89 -5.47 2.91
CA GLY A 45 -17.24 -5.23 2.40
C GLY A 45 -18.30 -6.01 3.19
N GLY A 46 -18.03 -7.28 3.52
CA GLY A 46 -18.90 -8.09 4.37
C GLY A 46 -19.05 -7.50 5.77
N LEU A 47 -17.93 -7.12 6.40
CA LEU A 47 -17.93 -6.52 7.73
C LEU A 47 -18.74 -5.22 7.75
N LEU A 48 -18.49 -4.30 6.80
CA LEU A 48 -19.24 -3.05 6.68
C LEU A 48 -20.74 -3.25 6.41
N SER A 49 -21.10 -4.29 5.65
CA SER A 49 -22.50 -4.57 5.30
C SER A 49 -23.26 -5.24 6.45
N LEU A 50 -22.58 -6.08 7.24
CA LEU A 50 -23.21 -6.86 8.31
C LEU A 50 -23.21 -6.11 9.65
N THR A 51 -22.24 -5.22 9.90
CA THR A 51 -22.20 -4.45 11.14
C THR A 51 -23.39 -3.50 11.23
N GLN A 52 -24.24 -3.74 12.23
CA GLN A 52 -25.46 -2.98 12.48
C GLN A 52 -26.37 -2.87 11.23
N ALA A 53 -26.52 -3.95 10.46
CA ALA A 53 -27.31 -3.96 9.24
C ALA A 53 -28.71 -3.36 9.46
N GLY A 54 -29.07 -2.35 8.64
CA GLY A 54 -30.35 -1.64 8.76
C GLY A 54 -30.41 -0.55 9.85
N GLN A 55 -29.36 -0.38 10.65
CA GLN A 55 -29.22 0.66 11.66
C GLN A 55 -28.10 1.64 11.29
N PRO A 56 -28.11 2.89 11.79
CA PRO A 56 -27.00 3.83 11.60
C PRO A 56 -25.75 3.34 12.34
N LEU A 57 -24.60 3.48 11.69
CA LEU A 57 -23.31 3.11 12.24
C LEU A 57 -22.84 4.17 13.24
N SER A 58 -22.41 3.75 14.43
CA SER A 58 -21.82 4.70 15.39
C SER A 58 -20.48 5.23 14.85
N GLY A 59 -20.13 6.48 15.16
CA GLY A 59 -18.86 7.07 14.73
C GLY A 59 -17.64 6.29 15.25
N GLN A 60 -17.74 5.69 16.44
CA GLN A 60 -16.70 4.84 17.01
C GLN A 60 -16.53 3.53 16.22
N ASP A 61 -17.62 2.87 15.86
CA ASP A 61 -17.57 1.64 15.07
C ASP A 61 -17.04 1.92 13.67
N ALA A 62 -17.50 3.00 13.03
CA ALA A 62 -16.98 3.44 11.74
C ALA A 62 -15.47 3.67 11.80
N LEU A 63 -14.98 4.37 12.83
CA LEU A 63 -13.55 4.62 13.02
C LEU A 63 -12.76 3.31 13.15
N LEU A 64 -13.21 2.40 14.02
CA LEU A 64 -12.57 1.10 14.22
C LEU A 64 -12.55 0.28 12.93
N LEU A 65 -13.68 0.22 12.21
CA LEU A 65 -13.80 -0.50 10.94
C LEU A 65 -12.85 0.05 9.89
N MET A 66 -12.72 1.38 9.77
CA MET A 66 -11.81 1.99 8.80
C MET A 66 -10.33 1.75 9.13
N ARG A 67 -9.97 1.69 10.42
CA ARG A 67 -8.62 1.32 10.88
C ARG A 67 -8.28 -0.13 10.60
N VAL A 68 -9.23 -1.04 10.89
CA VAL A 68 -9.10 -2.47 10.56
C VAL A 68 -8.97 -2.65 9.05
N ALA A 69 -9.85 -2.01 8.26
CA ALA A 69 -9.79 -2.05 6.81
C ALA A 69 -8.44 -1.54 6.29
N GLY A 70 -7.95 -0.41 6.79
CA GLY A 70 -6.67 0.15 6.36
C GLY A 70 -5.49 -0.76 6.68
N THR A 71 -5.45 -1.31 7.89
CA THR A 71 -4.40 -2.25 8.32
C THR A 71 -4.38 -3.53 7.46
N LEU A 72 -5.55 -4.11 7.19
CA LEU A 72 -5.68 -5.33 6.40
C LEU A 72 -5.38 -5.08 4.91
N LEU A 73 -5.84 -3.97 4.34
CA LEU A 73 -5.58 -3.62 2.95
C LEU A 73 -4.09 -3.29 2.72
N GLY A 74 -3.45 -2.58 3.66
CA GLY A 74 -2.00 -2.37 3.64
C GLY A 74 -1.23 -3.70 3.67
N SER A 75 -1.63 -4.60 4.56
CA SER A 75 -1.07 -5.96 4.65
C SER A 75 -1.28 -6.78 3.37
N ALA A 76 -2.46 -6.72 2.76
CA ALA A 76 -2.77 -7.41 1.52
C ALA A 76 -1.97 -6.86 0.33
N ALA A 77 -1.78 -5.54 0.25
CA ALA A 77 -0.97 -4.92 -0.80
C ALA A 77 0.49 -5.39 -0.78
N ALA A 78 1.02 -5.74 0.40
CA ALA A 78 2.37 -6.26 0.56
C ALA A 78 2.63 -7.56 -0.23
N PHE A 79 1.59 -8.38 -0.46
CA PHE A 79 1.71 -9.61 -1.26
C PHE A 79 1.99 -9.35 -2.74
N ALA A 80 1.63 -8.19 -3.26
CA ALA A 80 1.90 -7.84 -4.65
C ALA A 80 3.40 -7.68 -4.94
N LEU A 81 4.23 -7.54 -3.91
CA LEU A 81 5.68 -7.48 -4.02
C LEU A 81 6.34 -8.86 -4.14
N VAL A 82 5.60 -9.93 -3.85
CA VAL A 82 6.08 -11.30 -4.05
C VAL A 82 6.08 -11.59 -5.55
N ASP A 83 7.26 -11.54 -6.15
CA ASP A 83 7.44 -11.85 -7.55
C ASP A 83 7.85 -13.31 -7.71
N ALA A 84 6.88 -14.19 -7.98
CA ALA A 84 7.16 -15.61 -8.24
C ALA A 84 8.10 -15.81 -9.45
N MET A 85 8.15 -14.83 -10.37
CA MET A 85 8.96 -14.88 -11.59
C MET A 85 10.33 -14.18 -11.45
N SER A 86 10.71 -13.72 -10.25
CA SER A 86 11.97 -12.97 -10.10
C SER A 86 13.22 -13.78 -10.44
N ALA A 87 13.16 -15.10 -10.30
CA ALA A 87 14.26 -16.01 -10.60
C ALA A 87 14.51 -16.15 -12.13
N ASP A 88 13.46 -16.04 -12.95
CA ASP A 88 13.54 -16.33 -14.39
C ASP A 88 13.79 -15.08 -15.26
N LEU A 89 13.68 -13.88 -14.69
CA LEU A 89 13.75 -12.61 -15.42
C LEU A 89 15.15 -11.95 -15.42
N GLY A 90 16.21 -12.73 -15.15
CA GLY A 90 17.59 -12.22 -15.02
C GLY A 90 18.11 -11.41 -16.22
N ALA A 91 17.54 -11.61 -17.41
CA ALA A 91 17.90 -10.90 -18.65
C ALA A 91 16.93 -9.77 -19.05
N ALA A 92 15.93 -9.43 -18.23
CA ALA A 92 14.93 -8.42 -18.60
C ALA A 92 15.56 -7.01 -18.69
N ALA A 93 15.29 -6.30 -19.79
CA ALA A 93 15.84 -4.97 -20.09
C ALA A 93 15.43 -3.84 -19.11
N VAL A 94 14.60 -4.14 -18.10
CA VAL A 94 14.05 -3.16 -17.16
C VAL A 94 14.67 -3.38 -15.78
N PRO A 95 15.23 -2.34 -15.13
CA PRO A 95 15.78 -2.47 -13.78
C PRO A 95 14.76 -3.01 -12.76
N ARG A 96 15.23 -3.82 -11.81
CA ARG A 96 14.37 -4.41 -10.77
C ARG A 96 13.63 -3.34 -9.96
N TRP A 97 14.32 -2.28 -9.58
CA TRP A 97 13.73 -1.18 -8.80
C TRP A 97 12.51 -0.55 -9.50
N VAL A 98 12.51 -0.43 -10.84
CA VAL A 98 11.36 0.11 -11.59
C VAL A 98 10.17 -0.82 -11.49
N ARG A 99 10.37 -2.12 -11.73
CA ARG A 99 9.29 -3.11 -11.68
C ARG A 99 8.68 -3.19 -10.28
N GLN A 100 9.52 -3.19 -9.25
CA GLN A 100 9.08 -3.29 -7.87
C GLN A 100 8.38 -2.00 -7.40
N SER A 101 8.85 -0.82 -7.83
CA SER A 101 8.16 0.45 -7.59
C SER A 101 6.77 0.48 -8.25
N LEU A 102 6.66 0.03 -9.50
CA LEU A 102 5.37 -0.06 -10.19
C LEU A 102 4.41 -1.03 -9.49
N ARG A 103 4.91 -2.17 -8.98
CA ARG A 103 4.10 -3.10 -8.17
C ARG A 103 3.60 -2.47 -6.87
N CYS A 104 4.46 -1.74 -6.15
CA CYS A 104 4.04 -0.96 -4.97
C CYS A 104 2.93 0.04 -5.32
N LEU A 105 3.09 0.78 -6.42
CA LEU A 105 2.12 1.79 -6.85
C LEU A 105 0.79 1.17 -7.26
N LEU A 106 0.80 0.07 -8.02
CA LEU A 106 -0.43 -0.61 -8.46
C LEU A 106 -1.19 -1.22 -7.29
N ALA A 107 -0.50 -1.95 -6.41
CA ALA A 107 -1.13 -2.61 -5.27
C ALA A 107 -1.56 -1.61 -4.19
N GLY A 108 -0.70 -0.63 -3.88
CA GLY A 108 -1.02 0.45 -2.96
C GLY A 108 -2.17 1.32 -3.48
N GLY A 109 -2.17 1.66 -4.77
CA GLY A 109 -3.27 2.38 -5.42
C GLY A 109 -4.59 1.62 -5.35
N ALA A 110 -4.58 0.31 -5.61
CA ALA A 110 -5.76 -0.54 -5.46
C ALA A 110 -6.26 -0.58 -4.01
N ALA A 111 -5.36 -0.78 -3.04
CA ALA A 111 -5.70 -0.77 -1.62
C ALA A 111 -6.32 0.56 -1.17
N VAL A 112 -5.76 1.70 -1.59
CA VAL A 112 -6.31 3.03 -1.31
C VAL A 112 -7.68 3.21 -1.97
N ALA A 113 -7.86 2.78 -3.22
CA ALA A 113 -9.15 2.88 -3.91
C ALA A 113 -10.24 2.05 -3.21
N ILE A 114 -9.91 0.82 -2.80
CA ILE A 114 -10.82 -0.05 -2.04
C ILE A 114 -11.17 0.59 -0.69
N TRP A 115 -10.16 1.13 0.02
CA TRP A 115 -10.38 1.81 1.29
C TRP A 115 -11.27 3.04 1.13
N LEU A 116 -11.06 3.86 0.10
CA LEU A 116 -11.90 5.03 -0.20
C LEU A 116 -13.34 4.64 -0.54
N ALA A 117 -13.55 3.54 -1.27
CA ALA A 117 -14.89 3.03 -1.56
C ALA A 117 -15.59 2.54 -0.27
N ALA A 118 -14.86 1.80 0.57
CA ALA A 118 -15.33 1.36 1.88
C ALA A 118 -15.67 2.56 2.79
N PHE A 119 -14.82 3.58 2.78
CA PHE A 119 -15.01 4.82 3.52
C PHE A 119 -16.25 5.58 3.04
N ALA A 120 -16.41 5.75 1.73
CA ALA A 120 -17.58 6.40 1.15
C ALA A 120 -18.88 5.66 1.53
N TYR A 121 -18.87 4.32 1.51
CA TYR A 121 -19.98 3.51 1.99
C TYR A 121 -20.25 3.72 3.48
N ALA A 122 -19.21 3.73 4.32
CA ALA A 122 -19.36 3.99 5.76
C ALA A 122 -19.98 5.37 6.04
N LEU A 123 -19.62 6.40 5.28
CA LEU A 123 -20.23 7.74 5.41
C LEU A 123 -21.74 7.73 5.15
N THR A 124 -22.23 6.92 4.20
CA THR A 124 -23.68 6.80 3.95
C THR A 124 -24.45 6.15 5.10
N ARG A 125 -23.74 5.55 6.06
CA ARG A 125 -24.32 4.82 7.19
C ARG A 125 -24.22 5.63 8.49
N LEU A 126 -23.51 6.75 8.51
CA LEU A 126 -23.39 7.62 9.68
C LEU A 126 -24.67 8.44 9.89
N PRO A 127 -24.99 8.85 11.14
CA PRO A 127 -26.05 9.81 11.40
C PRO A 127 -25.82 11.14 10.69
N ASP A 128 -26.90 11.81 10.30
CA ASP A 128 -26.84 13.14 9.68
C ASP A 128 -26.09 14.13 10.59
N GLY A 129 -25.18 14.91 9.99
CA GLY A 129 -24.36 15.89 10.72
C GLY A 129 -23.20 15.29 11.52
N ALA A 130 -22.96 13.98 11.45
CA ALA A 130 -21.78 13.38 12.07
C ALA A 130 -20.49 13.90 11.43
N LEU A 131 -19.63 14.51 12.24
CA LEU A 131 -18.27 14.87 11.82
C LEU A 131 -17.41 13.60 11.80
N PHE A 132 -16.78 13.33 10.65
CA PHE A 132 -15.90 12.17 10.49
C PHE A 132 -14.53 12.59 9.95
N PRO A 133 -13.42 12.25 10.62
CA PRO A 133 -12.11 12.83 10.36
C PRO A 133 -11.40 12.12 9.20
N VAL A 134 -11.82 12.45 7.97
CA VAL A 134 -11.34 11.80 6.73
C VAL A 134 -9.83 11.91 6.59
N GLY A 135 -9.28 13.12 6.79
CA GLY A 135 -7.85 13.40 6.59
C GLY A 135 -6.96 12.60 7.54
N ASP A 136 -7.36 12.54 8.79
CA ASP A 136 -6.66 11.81 9.86
C ASP A 136 -6.62 10.30 9.59
N LEU A 137 -7.77 9.73 9.19
CA LEU A 137 -7.88 8.33 8.80
C LEU A 137 -7.06 7.99 7.53
N LEU A 138 -6.95 8.93 6.60
CA LEU A 138 -6.08 8.76 5.43
C LEU A 138 -4.60 8.72 5.82
N ILE A 139 -4.18 9.50 6.81
CA ILE A 139 -2.80 9.48 7.32
C ILE A 139 -2.52 8.12 7.99
N GLU A 140 -3.42 7.64 8.85
CA GLU A 140 -3.31 6.32 9.48
C GLU A 140 -3.21 5.20 8.42
N MET A 141 -4.10 5.20 7.42
CA MET A 141 -4.08 4.25 6.30
C MET A 141 -2.77 4.33 5.50
N ALA A 142 -2.31 5.54 5.16
CA ALA A 142 -1.06 5.74 4.43
C ALA A 142 0.14 5.21 5.22
N ALA A 143 0.19 5.45 6.54
CA ALA A 143 1.24 4.90 7.38
C ALA A 143 1.21 3.37 7.40
N CYS A 144 0.04 2.76 7.62
CA CYS A 144 -0.12 1.30 7.58
C CYS A 144 0.31 0.70 6.24
N LEU A 145 -0.09 1.31 5.12
CA LEU A 145 0.31 0.87 3.78
C LEU A 145 1.82 1.00 3.59
N GLY A 146 2.40 2.13 3.97
CA GLY A 146 3.83 2.39 3.88
C GLY A 146 4.65 1.36 4.66
N ILE A 147 4.28 1.07 5.91
CA ILE A 147 4.95 0.10 6.78
C ILE A 147 4.89 -1.30 6.17
N ALA A 148 3.72 -1.75 5.72
CA ALA A 148 3.55 -3.06 5.11
C ALA A 148 4.38 -3.21 3.82
N LEU A 149 4.37 -2.20 2.94
CA LEU A 149 5.17 -2.20 1.71
C LEU A 149 6.68 -2.16 2.01
N ALA A 150 7.10 -1.34 2.98
CA ALA A 150 8.50 -1.22 3.41
C ALA A 150 9.02 -2.54 3.99
N ALA A 151 8.22 -3.19 4.84
CA ALA A 151 8.53 -4.49 5.42
C ALA A 151 8.63 -5.57 4.33
N ALA A 152 7.68 -5.65 3.40
CA ALA A 152 7.73 -6.60 2.29
C ALA A 152 8.92 -6.36 1.37
N ALA A 153 9.19 -5.10 0.98
CA ALA A 153 10.34 -4.75 0.14
C ALA A 153 11.69 -5.14 0.79
N THR A 154 11.75 -5.10 2.12
CA THR A 154 12.90 -5.60 2.90
C THR A 154 12.94 -7.12 2.90
N ALA A 155 11.82 -7.77 3.22
CA ALA A 155 11.74 -9.22 3.37
C ALA A 155 12.05 -9.97 2.06
N VAL A 156 11.64 -9.45 0.89
CA VAL A 156 11.96 -10.04 -0.42
C VAL A 156 13.45 -10.02 -0.78
N ARG A 157 14.30 -9.37 0.03
CA ARG A 157 15.76 -9.47 -0.08
C ARG A 157 16.33 -10.68 0.63
N HIS A 158 15.59 -11.25 1.58
CA HIS A 158 16.06 -12.30 2.47
C HIS A 158 15.31 -13.62 2.31
N ALA A 159 14.04 -13.58 1.88
CA ALA A 159 13.22 -14.76 1.67
C ALA A 159 12.47 -14.67 0.32
N PRO A 160 12.41 -15.77 -0.46
CA PRO A 160 11.59 -15.82 -1.66
C PRO A 160 10.11 -16.10 -1.34
N GLY A 161 9.24 -15.79 -2.29
CA GLY A 161 7.85 -16.25 -2.27
C GLY A 161 6.98 -15.64 -1.15
N ARG A 162 5.92 -16.36 -0.79
CA ARG A 162 4.89 -15.89 0.16
C ARG A 162 5.41 -15.63 1.57
N GLN A 163 6.54 -16.22 1.96
CA GLN A 163 7.16 -16.00 3.26
C GLN A 163 7.53 -14.53 3.48
N ALA A 164 7.98 -13.83 2.42
CA ALA A 164 8.30 -12.40 2.51
C ALA A 164 7.05 -11.54 2.77
N ALA A 165 5.91 -11.88 2.15
CA ALA A 165 4.64 -11.20 2.43
C ALA A 165 4.15 -11.48 3.86
N MET A 166 4.25 -12.73 4.33
CA MET A 166 3.92 -13.08 5.72
C MET A 166 4.74 -12.29 6.73
N ALA A 167 6.03 -12.09 6.49
CA ALA A 167 6.87 -11.25 7.34
C ALA A 167 6.34 -9.80 7.41
N ALA A 168 5.88 -9.24 6.30
CA ALA A 168 5.28 -7.91 6.27
C ALA A 168 3.97 -7.84 7.08
N VAL A 169 3.12 -8.86 6.98
CA VAL A 169 1.89 -8.98 7.80
C VAL A 169 2.25 -9.03 9.30
N VAL A 170 3.23 -9.85 9.69
CA VAL A 170 3.67 -9.96 11.08
C VAL A 170 4.22 -8.64 11.60
N VAL A 171 5.04 -7.94 10.82
CA VAL A 171 5.57 -6.60 11.19
C VAL A 171 4.43 -5.60 11.33
N GLN A 172 3.49 -5.57 10.38
CA GLN A 172 2.35 -4.65 10.41
C GLN A 172 1.47 -4.88 11.66
N LEU A 173 1.04 -6.13 11.89
CA LEU A 173 0.19 -6.47 13.03
C LEU A 173 0.92 -6.31 14.36
N GLY A 174 2.20 -6.68 14.42
CA GLY A 174 3.04 -6.48 15.59
C GLY A 174 3.19 -5.00 15.95
N LEU A 175 3.38 -4.13 14.95
CA LEU A 175 3.44 -2.68 15.17
C LEU A 175 2.09 -2.12 15.60
N VAL A 176 0.99 -2.51 14.96
CA VAL A 176 -0.36 -2.09 15.38
C VAL A 176 -0.63 -2.51 16.82
N LEU A 177 -0.32 -3.76 17.19
CA LEU A 177 -0.45 -4.23 18.56
C LEU A 177 0.43 -3.44 19.53
N ALA A 178 1.70 -3.23 19.20
CA ALA A 178 2.62 -2.47 20.04
C ALA A 178 2.14 -1.02 20.26
N THR A 179 1.59 -0.39 19.22
CA THR A 179 1.09 0.99 19.29
C THR A 179 -0.26 1.12 20.01
N ILE A 180 -1.08 0.07 20.04
CA ILE A 180 -2.29 -0.01 20.88
C ILE A 180 -1.92 -0.13 22.36
N LEU A 181 -0.85 -0.86 22.68
CA LEU A 181 -0.37 -1.08 24.05
C LEU A 181 0.46 0.07 24.62
N LEU A 182 0.64 1.16 23.86
CA LEU A 182 1.31 2.35 24.34
C LEU A 182 0.52 3.02 25.47
N PRO A 183 1.22 3.59 26.46
CA PRO A 183 0.57 4.31 27.56
C PRO A 183 -0.12 5.56 27.04
N ASP A 184 -1.12 6.04 27.79
CA ASP A 184 -2.06 7.08 27.36
C ASP A 184 -1.38 8.38 26.89
N GLN A 185 -0.20 8.71 27.41
CA GLN A 185 0.54 9.93 27.05
C GLN A 185 1.10 9.91 25.61
N VAL A 186 1.27 8.73 25.02
CA VAL A 186 1.84 8.53 23.68
C VAL A 186 0.97 7.62 22.81
N ARG A 187 -0.33 7.50 23.14
CA ARG A 187 -1.24 6.62 22.42
C ARG A 187 -1.50 7.14 21.02
N LEU A 188 -1.16 6.33 20.01
CA LEU A 188 -1.32 6.67 18.59
C LEU A 188 -2.73 6.40 18.04
N TRP A 189 -3.54 5.65 18.77
CA TRP A 189 -4.89 5.26 18.35
C TRP A 189 -5.94 5.77 19.35
N PRO A 190 -6.34 7.05 19.28
CA PRO A 190 -7.43 7.57 20.11
C PRO A 190 -8.72 6.80 19.86
N PRO A 191 -9.52 6.47 20.90
CA PRO A 191 -10.68 5.59 20.76
C PRO A 191 -11.85 6.22 19.98
N THR A 192 -11.98 7.55 20.01
CA THR A 192 -13.05 8.29 19.33
C THR A 192 -12.54 9.63 18.79
N CYS A 193 -13.21 10.14 17.77
CA CYS A 193 -12.91 11.43 17.16
C CYS A 193 -13.10 12.56 18.17
N GLY A 194 -12.15 13.50 18.24
CA GLY A 194 -12.20 14.63 19.19
C GLY A 194 -11.85 14.28 20.64
N PHE A 195 -11.43 13.05 20.92
CA PHE A 195 -10.99 12.66 22.26
C PHE A 195 -9.61 13.24 22.59
N GLY A 196 -9.55 14.17 23.56
CA GLY A 196 -8.35 14.61 24.29
C GLY A 196 -7.10 14.91 23.47
N TYR A 197 -6.36 13.86 23.10
CA TYR A 197 -5.09 13.89 22.38
C TYR A 197 -5.22 13.55 20.88
N TRP A 198 -6.43 13.61 20.30
CA TRP A 198 -6.68 13.30 18.88
C TRP A 198 -5.72 14.03 17.93
N ASP A 199 -5.64 15.36 18.04
CA ASP A 199 -4.80 16.17 17.15
C ASP A 199 -3.31 15.85 17.32
N GLN A 200 -2.88 15.64 18.57
CA GLN A 200 -1.49 15.29 18.88
C GLN A 200 -1.11 13.93 18.30
N ALA A 201 -1.99 12.92 18.39
CA ALA A 201 -1.76 11.60 17.81
C ALA A 201 -1.62 11.68 16.29
N HIS A 202 -2.44 12.47 15.60
CA HIS A 202 -2.36 12.61 14.14
C HIS A 202 -1.19 13.47 13.67
N GLN A 203 -0.75 14.45 14.47
CA GLN A 203 0.52 15.14 14.24
C GLN A 203 1.70 14.16 14.34
N LEU A 204 1.68 13.25 15.31
CA LEU A 204 2.70 12.20 15.43
C LEU A 204 2.65 11.23 14.24
N TRP A 205 1.46 10.77 13.82
CA TRP A 205 1.32 9.97 12.61
C TRP A 205 1.88 10.66 11.37
N LEU A 206 1.55 11.94 11.20
CA LEU A 206 2.04 12.74 10.07
C LEU A 206 3.57 12.91 10.12
N ALA A 207 4.14 13.11 11.30
CA ALA A 207 5.58 13.21 11.49
C ALA A 207 6.31 11.88 11.23
N LEU A 208 5.69 10.74 11.57
CA LEU A 208 6.23 9.41 11.35
C LEU A 208 6.03 8.92 9.90
N LEU A 209 5.04 9.45 9.18
CA LEU A 209 4.66 9.03 7.83
C LEU A 209 5.84 8.96 6.84
N PRO A 210 6.80 9.90 6.80
CA PRO A 210 7.92 9.83 5.85
C PRO A 210 8.85 8.64 6.08
N ILE A 211 8.94 8.10 7.30
CA ILE A 211 9.88 7.04 7.68
C ILE A 211 9.68 5.75 6.88
N PRO A 212 8.48 5.12 6.85
CA PRO A 212 8.26 3.91 6.08
C PRO A 212 8.46 4.13 4.58
N TYR A 213 8.10 5.29 4.02
CA TYR A 213 8.31 5.56 2.60
C TYR A 213 9.77 5.82 2.24
N ALA A 214 10.54 6.47 3.12
CA ALA A 214 11.97 6.59 2.98
C ALA A 214 12.64 5.22 3.03
N TRP A 215 12.24 4.37 3.99
CA TRP A 215 12.74 3.00 4.08
C TRP A 215 12.36 2.17 2.85
N LEU A 216 11.12 2.27 2.38
CA LEU A 216 10.67 1.64 1.13
C LEU A 216 11.55 2.08 -0.04
N ALA A 217 11.81 3.38 -0.21
CA ALA A 217 12.67 3.89 -1.26
C ALA A 217 14.10 3.32 -1.15
N LEU A 218 14.64 3.18 0.06
CA LEU A 218 15.95 2.54 0.29
C LEU A 218 15.93 1.05 -0.02
N ALA A 219 14.89 0.31 0.39
CA ALA A 219 14.75 -1.11 0.15
C ALA A 219 14.60 -1.43 -1.35
N LEU A 220 13.90 -0.55 -2.08
CA LEU A 220 13.70 -0.64 -3.54
C LEU A 220 14.95 -0.27 -4.35
N ARG A 221 15.89 0.49 -3.79
CA ARG A 221 17.16 0.80 -4.49
C ARG A 221 17.96 -0.48 -4.69
N ASP A 222 18.30 -0.76 -5.95
CA ASP A 222 19.26 -1.83 -6.27
C ASP A 222 20.61 -1.49 -5.61
N LEU A 223 20.99 -2.26 -4.59
CA LEU A 223 22.39 -2.31 -4.17
C LEU A 223 23.11 -3.08 -5.28
N ARG A 224 23.86 -2.37 -6.12
CA ARG A 224 24.76 -3.00 -7.09
C ARG A 224 25.60 -4.03 -6.33
N ARG A 225 25.38 -5.31 -6.61
CA ARG A 225 26.27 -6.40 -6.22
C ARG A 225 26.93 -6.90 -7.49
#